data_AF-A0A737GE63-F1
#
_entry.id   AF-A0A737GE63-F1
#
_cell.length_a   1.000
_cell.length_b   1.000
_cell.length_c   1.000
_cell.angle_alpha   90.00
_cell.angle_beta   90.00
_cell.angle_gamma   90.00
#
_symmetry.space_group_name_H-M   'P 1'
#
loop_
_entity.id
_entity.type
_entity.pdbx_description
1 polymer ?
#
loop_
_entity_poly.entity_id
_entity_poly.type
_entity_poly.pdbx_seq_one_letter_code
_entity_poly.pdbx_strand_id
1 'polypeptide(L)' 'RDLYPVMHIGDEPYRLLTTDMTSVPATVIGEEVADLSLRENDIKNAINLMFRGI' A
#
# COMPACT_ATOMS: atom_id res chain seq x y z
N ARG A 1 -0.90 12.98 6.68
CA ARG A 1 -0.95 11.52 6.89
C ARG A 1 -2.30 11.07 6.39
N ASP A 2 -2.34 10.12 5.46
CA ASP A 2 -3.56 9.60 4.87
C ASP A 2 -3.62 8.09 5.16
N LEU A 3 -4.82 7.58 5.47
CA LEU A 3 -5.05 6.15 5.67
C LEU A 3 -5.06 5.40 4.32
N TYR A 4 -5.36 6.09 3.22
CA TYR A 4 -5.47 5.52 1.88
C TYR A 4 -4.65 6.30 0.84
N PRO A 5 -3.31 6.26 0.94
CA PRO A 5 -2.43 7.02 0.04
C PRO A 5 -2.64 6.61 -1.43
N VAL A 6 -2.49 7.59 -2.33
CA VAL A 6 -2.57 7.37 -3.79
C VAL A 6 -1.19 6.99 -4.33
N MET A 7 -1.10 5.84 -5.00
CA MET A 7 0.08 5.32 -5.68
C MET A 7 -0.11 5.46 -7.19
N HIS A 8 0.93 5.85 -7.92
CA HIS A 8 0.90 5.89 -9.38
C HIS A 8 1.70 4.68 -9.88
N ILE A 9 1.02 3.77 -10.58
CA ILE A 9 1.62 2.58 -11.19
C ILE A 9 1.37 2.69 -12.70
N GLY A 10 2.44 2.86 -13.48
CA GLY A 10 2.30 3.33 -14.85
C GLY A 10 1.69 4.74 -14.89
N ASP A 11 0.71 4.95 -15.76
CA ASP A 11 -0.02 6.21 -15.89
C ASP A 11 -1.31 6.27 -15.04
N GLU A 12 -1.58 5.22 -14.25
CA GLU A 12 -2.85 5.06 -13.54
C GLU A 12 -2.71 5.30 -12.03
N PRO A 13 -3.64 6.05 -11.41
CA PRO A 13 -3.68 6.25 -9.97
C PRO A 13 -4.47 5.13 -9.25
N TYR A 14 -3.87 4.58 -8.20
CA TYR A 14 -4.45 3.55 -7.34
C TYR A 14 -4.50 4.03 -5.89
N ARG A 15 -5.49 3.58 -5.11
CA ARG A 15 -5.51 3.78 -3.65
C ARG A 15 -5.01 2.53 -2.95
N LEU A 16 -4.10 2.71 -1.99
CA LEU A 16 -3.73 1.64 -1.08
C LEU A 16 -4.82 1.47 -0.02
N LEU A 17 -5.59 0.38 -0.11
CA LEU A 17 -6.65 0.05 0.84
C LEU A 17 -6.07 -0.56 2.13
N THR A 18 -5.45 0.28 2.97
CA THR A 18 -4.73 -0.17 4.17
C THR A 18 -5.61 -1.01 5.11
N THR A 19 -6.90 -0.72 5.21
CA THR A 19 -7.86 -1.46 6.06
C THR A 19 -8.22 -2.85 5.53
N ASP A 20 -7.97 -3.11 4.25
CA ASP A 20 -8.23 -4.40 3.60
C ASP A 20 -6.96 -5.29 3.60
N MET A 21 -5.93 -4.90 4.36
CA MET A 21 -4.69 -5.66 4.49
C MET A 21 -4.98 -7.06 5.03
N THR A 22 -4.53 -8.08 4.29
CA THR A 22 -4.68 -9.49 4.63
C THR A 22 -3.49 -10.29 4.12
N SER A 23 -3.22 -11.44 4.74
CA SER A 23 -2.20 -12.37 4.27
C SER A 23 -2.69 -13.16 3.06
N VAL A 24 -1.81 -13.42 2.09
CA VAL A 24 -2.09 -14.26 0.91
C VAL A 24 -1.09 -15.41 0.80
N PRO A 25 -1.49 -16.61 0.33
CA PRO A 25 -0.55 -17.69 0.01
C PRO A 25 0.41 -17.31 -1.11
N ALA A 26 1.66 -17.77 -1.06
CA ALA A 26 2.63 -17.50 -2.12
C ALA A 26 2.17 -17.98 -3.51
N THR A 27 1.34 -19.03 -3.56
CA THR A 27 0.81 -19.60 -4.81
C THR A 27 -0.15 -18.68 -5.56
N VAL A 28 -0.64 -17.60 -4.94
CA VAL A 28 -1.52 -16.62 -5.61
C VAL A 28 -0.78 -15.34 -6.02
N ILE A 29 0.51 -15.21 -5.69
CA ILE A 29 1.33 -14.05 -6.05
C ILE A 29 1.74 -14.19 -7.53
N GLY A 30 1.31 -13.24 -8.36
CA GLY A 30 1.64 -13.18 -9.79
C GLY A 30 3.00 -12.52 -10.07
N GLU A 31 3.16 -12.01 -11.29
CA GLU A 31 4.37 -11.28 -11.70
C GLU A 31 4.48 -9.92 -11.00
N GLU A 32 5.72 -9.48 -10.75
CA GLU A 32 6.01 -8.14 -10.26
C GLU A 32 5.83 -7.12 -11.40
N VAL A 33 5.07 -6.05 -11.14
CA VAL A 33 4.75 -5.03 -12.16
C VAL A 33 5.22 -3.61 -11.78
N ALA A 34 5.63 -3.37 -10.53
CA ALA A 34 6.10 -2.07 -10.04
C ALA A 34 6.84 -2.18 -8.70
N ASP A 35 7.72 -1.21 -8.44
CA ASP A 35 8.34 -0.95 -7.13
C ASP A 35 7.78 0.35 -6.51
N LEU A 36 7.27 0.26 -5.29
CA LEU A 36 6.73 1.38 -4.51
C LEU A 36 7.65 1.83 -3.37
N SER A 37 8.92 1.43 -3.36
CA SER A 37 9.92 1.81 -2.34
C SER A 37 10.03 3.33 -2.17
N LEU A 38 9.89 4.12 -3.23
CA LEU A 38 9.86 5.59 -3.18
C LEU A 38 8.65 6.17 -2.42
N ARG A 39 7.68 5.33 -2.03
CA ARG A 39 6.50 5.70 -1.23
C ARG A 39 6.55 5.08 0.18
N GLU A 40 7.70 4.58 0.62
CA GLU A 40 7.91 3.95 1.93
C GLU A 40 7.28 4.77 3.07
N ASN A 41 7.56 6.08 3.10
CA ASN A 41 7.06 6.96 4.16
C ASN A 41 5.53 7.00 4.21
N ASP A 42 4.86 7.01 3.06
CA ASP A 42 3.41 7.07 2.99
C ASP A 42 2.78 5.74 3.42
N ILE A 43 3.34 4.62 2.95
CA ILE A 43 2.94 3.26 3.33
C ILE A 43 3.08 3.06 4.85
N LYS A 44 4.27 3.39 5.38
CA LYS A 44 4.56 3.29 6.81
C LYS A 44 3.63 4.17 7.65
N ASN A 45 3.35 5.39 7.20
CA ASN A 45 2.44 6.29 7.90
C ASN A 45 0.99 5.77 7.91
N ALA A 46 0.51 5.21 6.80
CA ALA A 46 -0.84 4.65 6.71
C ALA A 46 -1.02 3.44 7.64
N ILE A 47 -0.06 2.51 7.64
CA ILE A 47 -0.06 1.35 8.54
C ILE A 47 -0.03 1.82 10.00
N ASN A 48 0.87 2.76 10.34
CA ASN A 48 0.92 3.28 11.71
C ASN A 48 -0.39 3.96 12.13
N LEU A 49 -1.03 4.72 11.23
CA LEU A 49 -2.31 5.38 11.51
C LEU A 49 -3.43 4.35 11.79
N MET A 50 -3.48 3.26 11.02
CA MET A 50 -4.48 2.19 11.22
C MET A 50 -4.41 1.57 12.62
N PHE A 51 -3.20 1.35 13.15
CA PHE A 51 -3.01 0.65 14.43
C PHE A 51 -2.85 1.58 15.64
N ARG A 52 -2.27 2.77 15.44
CA ARG A 52 -1.85 3.67 16.52
C ARG A 52 -2.63 4.96 16.58
N GLY A 53 -3.47 5.23 15.58
CA GLY A 53 -4.19 6.49 15.47
C GLY A 53 -3.23 7.68 15.28
N ILE A 54 -3.66 8.83 15.79
CA ILE A 54 -2.92 10.10 15.74
C ILE A 54 -2.02 10.24 16.97
#